data_AF-A0A2N3DS05-F1
#
_entry.id   AF-A0A2N3DS05-F1
#
_cell.length_a   1.000
_cell.length_b   1.000
_cell.length_c   1.000
_cell.angle_alpha   90.00
_cell.angle_beta   90.00
_cell.angle_gamma   90.00
#
_symmetry.space_group_name_H-M   'P 1'
#
loop_
_entity.id
_entity.type
_entity.pdbx_description
1 polymer ?
#
loop_
_entity_poly.entity_id
_entity_poly.type
_entity_poly.pdbx_seq_one_letter_code
_entity_poly.pdbx_strand_id
1 'polypeptide(L)' 'MNAPFVANAALGRKPTADPAPDHQVAVIGLGYIGLPTAALLASYGWNVCGVDVSQAVVDTVNAGGVHIEERDLDR' A
#
# COMPACT_ATOMS: atom_id res chain seq x y z
N MET A 1 -0.80 -16.71 6.51
CA MET A 1 -1.73 -15.57 6.68
C MET A 1 -0.95 -14.35 6.23
N ASN A 2 -1.31 -13.76 5.09
CA ASN A 2 -0.54 -12.65 4.51
C ASN A 2 -0.74 -11.41 5.40
N ALA A 3 0.34 -10.72 5.75
CA ALA A 3 0.28 -9.49 6.52
C ALA A 3 0.01 -8.29 5.59
N PRO A 4 -0.90 -7.36 5.94
CA PRO A 4 -1.19 -6.21 5.09
C PRO A 4 -0.03 -5.22 5.02
N PHE A 5 0.05 -4.46 3.93
CA PHE A 5 0.91 -3.28 3.88
C PHE A 5 0.25 -2.13 4.65
N VAL A 6 0.95 -1.62 5.67
CA VAL A 6 0.52 -0.48 6.48
C VAL A 6 1.25 0.77 6.02
N ALA A 7 0.60 1.55 5.16
CA ALA A 7 1.21 2.72 4.53
C ALA A 7 1.65 3.80 5.54
N ASN A 8 0.99 3.85 6.71
CA ASN A 8 1.23 4.86 7.74
C ASN A 8 2.64 4.75 8.35
N ALA A 9 3.17 3.54 8.46
CA ALA A 9 4.50 3.28 8.99
C ALA A 9 5.61 3.69 8.00
N ALA A 10 5.38 3.52 6.70
CA ALA A 10 6.31 3.91 5.65
C ALA A 10 6.42 5.44 5.49
N LEU A 11 5.39 6.19 5.87
CA LEU A 11 5.31 7.65 5.69
C LEU A 11 5.50 8.45 7.01
N GLY A 12 5.80 7.78 8.13
CA GLY A 12 6.21 8.44 9.38
C GLY A 12 5.10 9.16 10.17
N ARG A 13 3.83 8.77 10.02
CA ARG A 13 2.72 9.43 10.73
C ARG A 13 2.42 8.76 12.09
N LYS A 14 2.14 9.57 13.11
CA LYS A 14 1.60 9.09 14.40
C LYS A 14 0.15 8.58 14.21
N PRO A 15 -0.23 7.45 14.86
CA PRO A 15 -1.63 7.01 14.92
C PRO A 15 -2.49 8.09 15.58
N THR A 16 -3.62 8.43 14.96
CA THR A 16 -4.59 9.38 15.53
C THR A 16 -5.40 8.73 16.64
N ALA A 17 -5.66 9.48 17.72
CA ALA A 17 -6.20 9.00 19.00
C ALA A 17 -7.72 8.67 19.01
N ASP A 18 -8.33 8.35 17.86
CA ASP A 18 -9.76 8.05 17.74
C ASP A 18 -9.94 6.55 17.41
N PRO A 19 -10.94 5.83 17.97
CA PRO A 19 -11.13 4.38 17.79
C PRO A 19 -11.73 4.02 16.42
N ALA A 20 -11.46 4.84 15.40
CA ALA A 20 -11.72 4.46 14.01
C ALA A 20 -10.88 3.21 13.69
N PRO A 21 -11.35 2.30 12.83
CA PRO A 21 -10.58 1.10 12.47
C PRO A 21 -9.15 1.51 12.08
N ASP A 22 -8.19 0.71 12.52
CA ASP A 22 -6.74 0.93 12.29
C ASP A 22 -6.38 1.10 10.81
N HIS A 23 -7.32 0.89 9.88
CA HIS A 23 -7.27 1.31 8.48
C HIS A 23 -8.64 1.86 8.04
N GLN A 24 -8.65 3.04 7.42
CA GLN A 24 -9.86 3.69 6.88
C GLN A 24 -10.18 3.21 5.46
N VAL A 25 -9.17 2.73 4.73
CA VAL A 25 -9.32 2.24 3.35
C VAL A 25 -8.57 0.93 3.19
N ALA A 26 -9.21 -0.06 2.57
CA ALA A 26 -8.55 -1.27 2.11
C ALA A 26 -8.48 -1.28 0.58
N VAL A 27 -7.31 -1.55 0.02
CA VAL A 27 -7.10 -1.73 -1.42
C VAL A 27 -6.76 -3.20 -1.68
N ILE A 28 -7.65 -3.90 -2.39
CA ILE A 28 -7.51 -5.33 -2.70
C ILE A 28 -6.93 -5.48 -4.11
N GLY A 29 -5.75 -6.09 -4.19
CA GLY A 29 -4.89 -6.15 -5.37
C GLY A 29 -3.92 -4.98 -5.41
N LEU A 30 -2.62 -5.26 -5.41
CA LEU A 30 -1.53 -4.28 -5.43
C LEU A 30 -0.81 -4.24 -6.78
N GLY A 31 -1.48 -4.64 -7.87
CA GLY A 31 -0.93 -4.52 -9.21
C GLY A 31 -0.88 -3.07 -9.73
N TYR A 32 -0.77 -2.93 -11.05
CA TYR A 32 -0.57 -1.68 -11.78
C TYR A 32 -1.47 -0.50 -11.35
N ILE A 33 -2.74 -0.75 -11.02
CA ILE A 33 -3.68 0.30 -10.58
C ILE A 33 -3.75 0.39 -9.05
N GLY A 34 -3.74 -0.76 -8.39
CA GLY A 34 -3.99 -0.84 -6.95
C GLY A 34 -2.88 -0.21 -6.12
N LEU A 35 -1.62 -0.51 -6.43
CA LEU A 35 -0.49 0.05 -5.67
C LEU A 35 -0.37 1.57 -5.82
N PRO A 36 -0.41 2.18 -7.02
CA PRO A 36 -0.40 3.64 -7.15
C PRO A 36 -1.60 4.31 -6.46
N THR A 37 -2.79 3.68 -6.52
CA THR A 37 -3.97 4.20 -5.82
C THR A 37 -3.79 4.16 -4.30
N ALA A 38 -3.30 3.05 -3.75
CA ALA A 38 -3.02 2.91 -2.33
C ALA A 38 -1.97 3.93 -1.86
N ALA A 39 -0.89 4.09 -2.62
CA ALA A 39 0.18 5.05 -2.33
C ALA A 39 -0.33 6.49 -2.38
N LEU A 40 -1.17 6.85 -3.36
CA LEU A 40 -1.76 8.18 -3.49
C LEU A 40 -2.68 8.50 -2.31
N LEU A 41 -3.58 7.57 -1.94
CA LEU A 41 -4.45 7.76 -0.79
C LEU A 41 -3.64 7.93 0.50
N ALA A 42 -2.61 7.11 0.69
CA ALA A 42 -1.71 7.22 1.83
C ALA A 42 -0.95 8.55 1.87
N SER A 43 -0.50 9.07 0.71
CA SER A 43 0.21 10.36 0.64
C SER A 43 -0.70 11.55 0.97
N TYR A 44 -2.01 11.43 0.75
CA TYR A 44 -3.02 12.39 1.22
C TYR A 44 -3.42 12.21 2.70
N GLY A 45 -2.75 11.31 3.43
CA GLY A 45 -3.00 11.11 4.86
C GLY A 45 -4.19 10.22 5.17
N TRP A 46 -4.61 9.36 4.24
CA TRP A 46 -5.54 8.28 4.57
C TRP A 46 -4.78 7.12 5.21
N ASN A 47 -5.43 6.41 6.12
CA ASN A 47 -4.88 5.18 6.67
C ASN A 47 -5.27 4.00 5.76
N VAL A 48 -4.32 3.53 4.95
CA VAL A 48 -4.55 2.55 3.89
C VAL A 48 -3.92 1.20 4.24
N CYS A 49 -4.70 0.14 4.07
CA CYS A 49 -4.28 -1.26 4.12
C CYS A 49 -4.25 -1.84 2.70
N GLY A 50 -3.04 -2.16 2.22
CA GLY A 50 -2.86 -2.87 0.96
C GLY A 50 -2.92 -4.37 1.16
N VAL A 51 -3.71 -5.08 0.34
CA VAL A 51 -3.86 -6.54 0.38
C VAL A 51 -3.58 -7.11 -1.00
N ASP A 52 -2.73 -8.13 -1.09
CA ASP A 52 -2.52 -8.90 -2.32
C ASP A 52 -2.46 -10.41 -2.02
N VAL A 53 -2.77 -11.22 -3.03
CA VAL A 53 -2.69 -12.68 -2.94
C VAL A 53 -1.25 -13.17 -2.96
N SER A 54 -0.35 -12.42 -3.60
CA SER A 54 1.07 -12.74 -3.71
C SER A 54 1.85 -12.21 -2.51
N GLN A 55 2.38 -13.12 -1.70
CA GLN A 55 3.24 -12.74 -0.56
C GLN A 55 4.49 -11.98 -1.03
N ALA A 56 5.06 -12.33 -2.19
CA ALA A 56 6.21 -11.63 -2.76
C ALA A 56 5.90 -10.16 -3.08
N VAL A 57 4.69 -9.87 -3.54
CA VAL A 57 4.22 -8.49 -3.79
C VAL A 57 4.12 -7.73 -2.48
N VAL A 58 3.47 -8.33 -1.48
CA VAL A 58 3.33 -7.75 -0.14
C VAL A 58 4.69 -7.44 0.49
N ASP A 59 5.63 -8.39 0.43
CA ASP A 59 6.97 -8.24 1.01
C ASP A 59 7.77 -7.13 0.30
N THR A 60 7.69 -7.09 -1.05
CA THR A 60 8.34 -6.05 -1.84
C THR A 60 7.82 -4.67 -1.48
N VAL A 61 6.50 -4.50 -1.39
CA VAL A 61 5.87 -3.21 -1.04
C VAL A 61 6.19 -2.81 0.40
N ASN A 62 6.17 -3.76 1.35
CA ASN A 62 6.56 -3.52 2.75
C ASN A 62 8.02 -3.10 2.90
N ALA A 63 8.91 -3.55 2.01
CA ALA A 63 10.30 -3.11 1.94
C ALA A 63 10.48 -1.74 1.26
N GLY A 64 9.41 -1.07 0.84
CA GLY A 64 9.44 0.19 0.09
C GLY A 64 9.74 0.01 -1.39
N GLY A 65 9.70 -1.21 -1.91
CA GLY A 65 9.91 -1.54 -3.31
C GLY A 65 8.64 -1.47 -4.15
N VAL A 66 8.83 -1.41 -5.47
CA VAL A 66 7.76 -1.49 -6.47
C VAL A 66 8.00 -2.74 -7.32
N HIS A 67 6.97 -3.56 -7.49
CA HIS A 67 7.01 -4.81 -8.26
C HIS A 67 6.34 -4.69 -9.64
N ILE A 68 5.97 -3.47 -10.02
CA ILE A 68 5.38 -3.14 -11.32
C ILE A 68 6.52 -2.74 -12.25
N GLU A 69 6.73 -3.53 -13.30
CA GLU A 69 7.58 -3.13 -14.42
C GLU A 69 6.76 -2.28 -15.39
N GLU A 70 7.24 -1.09 -15.74
CA GLU A 70 6.72 -0.35 -16.88
C GLU A 70 7.16 -1.04 -18.16
N ARG A 71 6.23 -1.73 -18.82
CA ARG A 71 6.42 -2.24 -20.18
C ARG A 71 6.09 -1.11 -21.14
N ASP A 72 6.99 -0.85 -22.08
CA ASP A 72 6.87 0.10 -23.21
C ASP A 72 7.25 1.58 -22.97
N LEU A 73 8.33 1.87 -22.21
CA LEU A 73 8.94 3.22 -22.18
C LEU A 73 9.96 3.51 -23.32
N ASP A 74 10.30 2.50 -24.12
CA ASP A 74 11.35 2.58 -25.16
C ASP A 74 10.78 2.62 -26.60
N ARG A 75 9.76 3.43 -26.88
CA ARG A 75 9.37 3.75 -28.26
C ARG A 75 9.50 5.22 -28.59
#